data_AF-A0A0D7WYB7-F1
#
_entry.id   AF-A0A0D7WYB7-F1
#
_cell.length_a   1.000
_cell.length_b   1.000
_cell.length_c   1.000
_cell.angle_alpha   90.00
_cell.angle_beta   90.00
_cell.angle_gamma   90.00
#
_symmetry.space_group_name_H-M   'P 1'
#
loop_
_entity.id
_entity.type
_entity.pdbx_description
1 polymer ?
#
loop_
_entity_poly.entity_id
_entity_poly.type
_entity_poly.pdbx_seq_one_letter_code
_entity_poly.pdbx_strand_id
1 'polypeptide(L)'
;MDRMYKYMMTKRKIFLITVLFVFVITGFRMLWFHYYQGQGYPEAKKGVLDLRGWELQGRETIPLKGEWEFYAGNLSNPDLLKSLPAKEQQWIRVPGKWNAALHSPDSTAYGFGSYRLLILVDPQKAPLYGLRIPSIYTASNLFVNGRLINSEGQVADHPEQHTGSFSPYSAAFEAHGNSIEIVIQASNFDFPANGGIMKSIIFGS
;
A
#
# COMPACT_ATOMS: atom_id res chain seq x y z
N MET A 1 -44.86 37.56 27.05
CA MET A 1 -43.42 37.54 26.67
C MET A 1 -42.57 36.78 27.70
N ASP A 2 -43.16 35.81 28.44
CA ASP A 2 -42.59 35.32 29.72
C ASP A 2 -42.39 33.79 29.78
N ARG A 3 -42.54 33.09 28.63
CA ARG A 3 -42.24 31.65 28.52
C ARG A 3 -40.87 31.34 27.90
N MET A 4 -40.06 32.36 27.61
CA MET A 4 -38.81 32.18 26.84
C MET A 4 -37.57 31.93 27.73
N TYR A 5 -37.64 32.20 29.04
CA TYR A 5 -36.52 32.04 29.98
C TYR A 5 -36.55 30.77 30.85
N LYS A 6 -37.52 29.86 30.62
CA LYS A 6 -37.72 28.69 31.50
C LYS A 6 -36.67 27.57 31.33
N TYR A 7 -35.74 27.70 30.38
CA TYR A 7 -34.73 26.68 30.08
C TYR A 7 -33.30 27.23 29.97
N MET A 8 -32.93 28.26 30.75
CA MET A 8 -31.52 28.63 30.87
C MET A 8 -30.80 27.62 31.78
N MET A 9 -30.15 26.65 31.14
CA MET A 9 -29.33 25.66 31.82
C MET A 9 -28.11 26.34 32.48
N THR A 10 -27.90 26.05 33.76
CA THR A 10 -26.77 26.58 34.53
C THR A 10 -25.44 26.11 33.94
N LYS A 11 -24.39 26.95 33.96
CA LYS A 11 -23.05 26.59 33.45
C LYS A 11 -22.53 25.23 33.97
N ARG A 12 -22.85 24.89 35.23
CA ARG A 12 -22.55 23.58 35.84
C ARG A 12 -23.27 22.41 35.17
N LYS A 13 -24.56 22.57 34.81
CA LYS A 13 -25.33 21.55 34.08
C LYS A 13 -24.78 21.36 32.67
N ILE A 14 -24.45 22.45 31.99
CA ILE A 14 -23.82 22.41 30.66
C ILE A 14 -22.49 21.65 30.75
N PHE A 15 -21.63 21.98 31.72
CA PHE A 15 -20.36 21.29 31.92
C PHE A 15 -20.53 19.78 32.16
N LEU A 16 -21.46 19.39 33.05
CA LEU A 16 -21.72 17.97 33.34
C LEU A 16 -22.23 17.21 32.11
N ILE A 17 -23.11 17.82 31.32
CA ILE A 17 -23.62 17.23 30.08
C ILE A 17 -22.50 17.08 29.06
N THR A 18 -21.64 18.08 28.90
CA THR A 18 -20.49 17.99 27.99
C THR A 18 -19.53 16.87 28.40
N VAL A 19 -19.21 16.76 29.69
CA VAL A 19 -18.34 15.68 30.20
C VAL A 19 -18.97 14.31 29.95
N LEU A 20 -20.25 14.15 30.29
CA LEU A 20 -20.99 12.90 30.04
C LEU A 20 -21.00 12.53 28.56
N PHE A 21 -21.23 13.52 27.68
CA PHE A 21 -21.24 13.33 26.23
C PHE A 21 -19.88 12.87 25.70
N VAL A 22 -18.78 13.46 26.18
CA VAL A 22 -17.42 13.04 25.82
C VAL A 22 -17.14 11.61 26.29
N PHE A 23 -17.57 11.24 27.49
CA PHE A 23 -17.44 9.86 27.99
C PHE A 23 -18.23 8.86 27.15
N VAL A 24 -19.46 9.19 26.75
CA VAL A 24 -20.28 8.33 25.89
C VAL A 24 -19.64 8.15 24.51
N ILE A 25 -19.15 9.23 23.86
CA ILE A 25 -18.45 9.12 22.57
C ILE A 25 -17.18 8.28 22.70
N THR A 26 -16.40 8.48 23.76
CA THR A 26 -15.17 7.73 23.99
C THR A 26 -15.45 6.25 24.21
N GLY A 27 -16.48 5.93 25.01
CA GLY A 27 -16.94 4.56 25.24
C GLY A 27 -17.44 3.89 23.96
N PHE A 28 -18.26 4.60 23.17
CA PHE A 28 -18.72 4.11 21.86
C PHE A 28 -17.54 3.87 20.90
N ARG A 29 -16.54 4.76 20.89
CA ARG A 29 -15.33 4.60 20.09
C ARG A 29 -14.49 3.41 20.52
N MET A 30 -14.37 3.14 21.82
CA MET A 30 -13.67 1.96 22.34
C MET A 30 -14.40 0.66 22.00
N LEU A 31 -15.73 0.63 22.14
CA LEU A 31 -16.56 -0.51 21.77
C LEU A 31 -16.50 -0.78 20.26
N TRP A 32 -16.58 0.28 19.45
CA TRP A 32 -16.39 0.21 18.01
C TRP A 32 -15.01 -0.37 17.68
N PHE A 33 -13.95 0.20 18.26
CA PHE A 33 -12.59 -0.27 18.02
C PHE A 33 -12.40 -1.73 18.42
N HIS A 34 -12.92 -2.16 19.57
CA HIS A 34 -12.83 -3.55 20.01
C HIS A 34 -13.61 -4.50 19.10
N TYR A 35 -14.82 -4.11 18.67
CA TYR A 35 -15.64 -4.90 17.75
C TYR A 35 -14.98 -5.08 16.39
N TYR A 36 -14.33 -4.03 15.87
CA TYR A 36 -13.61 -4.07 14.58
C TYR A 36 -12.13 -4.49 14.70
N GLN A 37 -11.61 -4.75 15.90
CA GLN A 37 -10.26 -5.29 16.12
C GLN A 37 -10.13 -6.79 15.81
N GLY A 38 -11.13 -7.39 15.15
CA GLY A 38 -11.29 -8.84 15.04
C GLY A 38 -10.66 -9.55 13.84
N GLN A 39 -10.13 -8.86 12.82
CA GLN A 39 -9.40 -9.52 11.73
C GLN A 39 -8.22 -8.67 11.26
N GLY A 40 -7.01 -8.99 11.73
CA GLY A 40 -5.81 -8.45 11.12
C GLY A 40 -5.70 -9.02 9.70
N TYR A 41 -5.51 -8.14 8.71
CA TYR A 41 -5.19 -8.58 7.35
C TYR A 41 -3.90 -9.41 7.35
N PRO A 42 -3.80 -10.45 6.53
CA PRO A 42 -2.53 -11.15 6.35
C PRO A 42 -1.47 -10.16 5.83
N GLU A 43 -0.27 -10.23 6.39
CA GLU A 43 0.89 -9.46 5.93
C GLU A 43 1.84 -10.36 5.13
N ALA A 44 2.43 -9.79 4.10
CA ALA A 44 3.50 -10.41 3.33
C ALA A 44 4.71 -10.68 4.22
N LYS A 45 5.28 -11.87 4.09
CA LYS A 45 6.52 -12.27 4.77
C LYS A 45 7.47 -12.80 3.74
N LYS A 46 8.69 -12.27 3.72
CA LYS A 46 9.71 -12.67 2.75
C LYS A 46 9.19 -12.72 1.30
N GLY A 47 8.48 -11.67 0.88
CA GLY A 47 8.00 -11.54 -0.50
C GLY A 47 6.78 -12.38 -0.87
N VAL A 48 6.17 -13.09 0.09
CA VAL A 48 4.99 -13.91 -0.13
C VAL A 48 3.83 -13.46 0.76
N LEU A 49 2.68 -13.20 0.15
CA LEU A 49 1.41 -12.98 0.82
C LEU A 49 0.48 -14.15 0.53
N ASP A 50 0.12 -14.92 1.55
CA ASP A 50 -0.79 -16.05 1.41
C ASP A 50 -2.24 -15.64 1.67
N LEU A 51 -3.05 -15.61 0.61
CA LEU A 51 -4.49 -15.31 0.67
C LEU A 51 -5.36 -16.53 0.40
N ARG A 52 -4.78 -17.74 0.35
CA ARG A 52 -5.56 -18.97 0.20
C ARG A 52 -6.48 -19.16 1.41
N GLY A 53 -7.72 -19.54 1.16
CA GLY A 53 -8.76 -19.61 2.19
C GLY A 53 -9.31 -18.25 2.64
N TRP A 54 -8.73 -17.13 2.19
CA TRP A 54 -9.32 -15.81 2.43
C TRP A 54 -10.52 -15.60 1.48
N GLU A 55 -11.59 -15.02 2.01
CA GLU A 55 -12.82 -14.75 1.27
C GLU A 55 -12.80 -13.31 0.78
N LEU A 56 -12.35 -13.08 -0.46
CA LEU A 56 -12.45 -11.77 -1.12
C LEU A 56 -13.88 -11.56 -1.65
N GLN A 57 -14.87 -11.44 -0.76
CA GLN A 57 -16.26 -11.26 -1.17
C GLN A 57 -16.53 -9.81 -1.60
N GLY A 58 -16.25 -9.46 -2.86
CA GLY A 58 -16.76 -8.32 -3.68
C GLY A 58 -16.69 -6.88 -3.11
N ARG A 59 -16.33 -6.70 -1.85
CA ARG A 59 -16.24 -5.45 -1.09
C ARG A 59 -15.06 -5.46 -0.12
N GLU A 60 -14.50 -6.62 0.18
CA GLU A 60 -13.29 -6.71 0.98
C GLU A 60 -12.07 -6.45 0.10
N THR A 61 -11.25 -5.52 0.55
CA THR A 61 -9.96 -5.22 -0.08
C THR A 61 -8.87 -5.48 0.94
N ILE A 62 -7.75 -6.03 0.48
CA ILE A 62 -6.62 -6.38 1.31
C ILE A 62 -5.49 -5.40 1.01
N PRO A 63 -4.98 -4.67 2.01
CA PRO A 63 -3.78 -3.89 1.84
C PRO A 63 -2.59 -4.82 1.73
N LEU A 64 -1.77 -4.68 0.68
CA LEU A 64 -0.59 -5.49 0.43
C LEU A 64 0.59 -5.05 1.31
N LYS A 65 0.43 -5.20 2.63
CA LYS A 65 1.40 -4.81 3.65
C LYS A 65 2.38 -5.92 3.94
N GLY A 66 3.58 -5.57 4.40
CA GLY A 66 4.55 -6.53 4.92
C GLY A 66 5.90 -6.43 4.21
N GLU A 67 6.65 -7.52 4.23
CA GLU A 67 7.98 -7.63 3.62
C GLU A 67 7.89 -8.05 2.15
N TRP A 68 8.38 -7.17 1.29
CA TRP A 68 8.51 -7.39 -0.15
C TRP A 68 9.97 -7.64 -0.51
N GLU A 69 10.20 -8.29 -1.64
CA GLU A 69 11.50 -8.31 -2.26
C GLU A 69 11.78 -6.94 -2.89
N PHE A 70 13.01 -6.46 -2.74
CA PHE A 70 13.46 -5.23 -3.37
C PHE A 70 14.83 -5.43 -4.00
N TYR A 71 14.98 -4.88 -5.20
CA TYR A 71 16.18 -4.96 -6.03
C TYR A 71 16.60 -3.52 -6.37
N ALA A 72 17.48 -2.96 -5.54
CA ALA A 72 18.00 -1.61 -5.74
C ALA A 72 18.84 -1.53 -7.01
N GLY A 73 18.68 -0.46 -7.79
CA GLY A 73 19.44 -0.26 -9.03
C GLY A 73 19.11 -1.25 -10.15
N ASN A 74 17.96 -1.92 -10.09
CA ASN A 74 17.58 -2.93 -11.07
C ASN A 74 16.18 -2.67 -11.64
N LEU A 75 16.10 -2.46 -12.95
CA LEU A 75 14.86 -2.32 -13.75
C LEU A 75 14.70 -3.45 -14.77
N SER A 76 15.33 -4.61 -14.50
CA SER A 76 15.22 -5.77 -15.38
C SER A 76 13.76 -6.22 -15.50
N ASN A 77 13.48 -6.94 -16.59
CA ASN A 77 12.19 -7.58 -16.79
C ASN A 77 11.84 -8.47 -15.57
N PRO A 78 10.58 -8.47 -15.09
CA PRO A 78 10.13 -9.34 -14.00
C PRO A 78 10.60 -10.80 -14.06
N ASP A 79 10.67 -11.39 -15.26
CA ASP A 79 11.12 -12.78 -15.41
C ASP A 79 12.62 -12.96 -15.12
N LEU A 80 13.43 -11.92 -15.38
CA LEU A 80 14.85 -11.92 -15.06
C LEU A 80 15.09 -11.70 -13.56
N LEU A 81 14.24 -10.94 -12.86
CA LEU A 81 14.38 -10.72 -11.41
C LEU A 81 14.41 -12.04 -10.63
N LYS A 82 13.61 -13.04 -11.05
CA LYS A 82 13.55 -14.38 -10.44
C LYS A 82 14.87 -15.14 -10.55
N SER A 83 15.67 -14.82 -11.56
CA SER A 83 16.94 -15.48 -11.85
C SER A 83 18.14 -14.77 -11.22
N LEU A 84 17.92 -13.60 -10.61
CA LEU A 84 19.00 -12.86 -9.96
C LEU A 84 19.53 -13.60 -8.73
N PRO A 85 20.84 -13.50 -8.45
CA PRO A 85 21.41 -14.04 -7.23
C PRO A 85 20.74 -13.49 -5.97
N ALA A 86 20.56 -14.34 -4.96
CA ALA A 86 19.92 -13.95 -3.69
C ALA A 86 20.62 -12.77 -2.97
N LYS A 87 21.90 -12.50 -3.27
CA LYS A 87 22.64 -11.34 -2.73
C LYS A 87 22.15 -9.99 -3.25
N GLU A 88 21.44 -9.95 -4.38
CA GLU A 88 20.89 -8.72 -4.97
C GLU A 88 19.47 -8.42 -4.46
N GLN A 89 18.87 -9.42 -3.81
CA GLN A 89 17.56 -9.32 -3.18
C GLN A 89 17.72 -8.85 -1.74
N GLN A 90 16.98 -7.80 -1.40
CA GLN A 90 16.81 -7.34 -0.02
C GLN A 90 15.33 -7.35 0.36
N TRP A 91 15.06 -7.35 1.66
CA TRP A 91 13.71 -7.26 2.20
C TRP A 91 13.38 -5.81 2.52
N ILE A 92 12.29 -5.30 1.95
CA ILE A 92 11.79 -3.96 2.26
C ILE A 92 10.36 -4.04 2.79
N ARG A 93 10.04 -3.20 3.78
CA ARG A 93 8.67 -3.10 4.28
C ARG A 93 7.85 -2.14 3.42
N VAL A 94 6.73 -2.62 2.91
CA VAL A 94 5.73 -1.82 2.20
C VAL A 94 4.46 -1.73 3.06
N PRO A 95 3.87 -0.54 3.25
CA PRO A 95 4.40 0.76 2.84
C PRO A 95 5.62 1.19 3.64
N GLY A 96 6.52 1.96 3.03
CA GLY A 96 7.74 2.45 3.65
C GLY A 96 8.63 3.27 2.71
N LYS A 97 9.61 3.96 3.31
CA LYS A 97 10.69 4.64 2.58
C LYS A 97 11.73 3.63 2.10
N TRP A 98 12.29 3.86 0.93
CA TRP A 98 13.40 3.04 0.41
C TRP A 98 14.79 3.63 0.59
N ASN A 99 14.92 4.80 1.23
CA ASN A 99 16.19 5.53 1.37
C ASN A 99 17.35 4.65 1.86
N ALA A 100 17.12 3.89 2.94
CA ALA A 100 18.12 3.00 3.51
C ALA A 100 18.42 1.80 2.57
N ALA A 101 17.40 1.34 1.85
CA ALA A 101 17.49 0.22 0.91
C ALA A 101 18.24 0.57 -0.39
N LEU A 102 18.30 1.85 -0.78
CA LEU A 102 19.08 2.31 -1.93
C LEU A 102 20.60 2.32 -1.69
N HIS A 103 21.06 2.23 -0.44
CA HIS A 103 22.48 2.33 -0.07
C HIS A 103 23.19 3.59 -0.63
N SER A 104 22.44 4.68 -0.81
CA SER A 104 22.99 5.97 -1.23
C SER A 104 23.89 6.55 -0.12
N PRO A 105 25.07 7.12 -0.44
CA PRO A 105 26.00 7.69 0.56
C PRO A 105 25.33 8.70 1.51
N ASP A 106 24.40 9.48 0.97
CA ASP A 106 23.70 10.55 1.71
C ASP A 106 22.32 10.09 2.25
N SER A 107 22.03 8.78 2.20
CA SER A 107 20.73 8.21 2.57
C SER A 107 19.54 8.88 1.85
N THR A 108 19.77 9.34 0.61
CA THR A 108 18.75 9.96 -0.21
C THR A 108 17.81 8.89 -0.79
N ALA A 109 16.61 9.33 -1.15
CA ALA A 109 15.64 8.55 -1.90
C ALA A 109 15.87 8.60 -3.42
N TYR A 110 17.01 9.19 -3.85
CA TYR A 110 17.36 9.41 -5.24
C TYR A 110 17.90 8.12 -5.84
N GLY A 111 17.26 7.62 -6.88
CA GLY A 111 17.62 6.34 -7.50
C GLY A 111 16.40 5.58 -7.96
N PHE A 112 16.59 4.28 -8.20
CA PHE A 112 15.60 3.43 -8.81
C PHE A 112 15.73 1.98 -8.33
N GLY A 113 14.69 1.18 -8.56
CA GLY A 113 14.70 -0.23 -8.23
C GLY A 113 13.36 -0.90 -8.46
N SER A 114 13.33 -2.21 -8.26
CA SER A 114 12.14 -3.04 -8.45
C SER A 114 11.68 -3.67 -7.13
N TYR A 115 10.38 -3.58 -6.85
CA TYR A 115 9.70 -4.30 -5.78
C TYR A 115 9.02 -5.54 -6.35
N ARG A 116 9.05 -6.66 -5.64
CA ARG A 116 8.36 -7.89 -6.04
C ARG A 116 7.59 -8.50 -4.87
N LEU A 117 6.36 -8.93 -5.15
CA LEU A 117 5.49 -9.65 -4.24
C LEU A 117 4.79 -10.79 -4.97
N LEU A 118 4.79 -11.97 -4.37
CA LEU A 118 3.99 -13.11 -4.80
C LEU A 118 2.77 -13.24 -3.88
N ILE A 119 1.58 -13.21 -4.47
CA ILE A 119 0.31 -13.39 -3.78
C ILE A 119 -0.21 -14.78 -4.10
N LEU A 120 -0.45 -15.63 -3.10
CA LEU A 120 -1.05 -16.95 -3.29
C LEU A 120 -2.58 -16.82 -3.16
N VAL A 121 -3.32 -17.33 -4.14
CA VAL A 121 -4.78 -17.23 -4.22
C VAL A 121 -5.40 -18.58 -4.58
N ASP A 122 -6.69 -18.75 -4.26
CA ASP A 122 -7.44 -19.93 -4.67
C ASP A 122 -7.94 -19.77 -6.12
N PRO A 123 -7.54 -20.63 -7.08
CA PRO A 123 -7.79 -20.44 -8.50
C PRO A 123 -9.28 -20.49 -8.90
N GLN A 124 -10.16 -20.98 -8.01
CA GLN A 124 -11.60 -21.11 -8.28
C GLN A 124 -12.42 -19.90 -7.82
N LYS A 125 -11.83 -18.91 -7.13
CA LYS A 125 -12.60 -17.86 -6.44
C LYS A 125 -12.89 -16.60 -7.26
N ALA A 126 -11.96 -16.14 -8.10
CA ALA A 126 -12.17 -14.97 -8.94
C ALA A 126 -11.19 -14.95 -10.13
N PRO A 127 -11.67 -14.81 -11.38
CA PRO A 127 -10.76 -14.64 -12.51
C PRO A 127 -10.27 -13.19 -12.64
N LEU A 128 -11.03 -12.21 -12.12
CA LEU A 128 -10.75 -10.77 -12.25
C LEU A 128 -10.32 -10.20 -10.90
N TYR A 129 -9.19 -9.51 -10.90
CA TYR A 129 -8.63 -8.84 -9.73
C TYR A 129 -8.40 -7.36 -10.00
N GLY A 130 -8.38 -6.58 -8.94
CA GLY A 130 -8.12 -5.15 -8.95
C GLY A 130 -6.95 -4.77 -8.04
N LEU A 131 -6.12 -3.84 -8.52
CA LEU A 131 -5.12 -3.14 -7.73
C LEU A 131 -5.43 -1.65 -7.75
N ARG A 132 -5.38 -1.02 -6.59
CA ARG A 132 -5.30 0.43 -6.46
C ARG A 132 -3.90 0.80 -6.00
N ILE A 133 -3.14 1.40 -6.89
CA ILE A 133 -1.78 1.86 -6.63
C ILE A 133 -1.87 3.31 -6.15
N PRO A 134 -1.40 3.62 -4.92
CA PRO A 134 -1.29 5.01 -4.49
C PRO A 134 -0.18 5.70 -5.29
N SER A 135 -0.08 7.02 -5.20
CA SER A 135 1.06 7.74 -5.78
C SER A 135 2.40 7.17 -5.29
N ILE A 136 3.26 6.76 -6.22
CA ILE A 136 4.63 6.28 -5.98
C ILE A 136 5.59 7.37 -6.45
N TYR A 137 6.63 7.65 -5.66
CA TYR A 137 7.65 8.64 -6.01
C TYR A 137 8.67 8.07 -7.02
N THR A 138 8.97 8.72 -8.13
CA THR A 138 8.07 9.62 -8.88
C THR A 138 7.67 9.06 -10.22
N ALA A 139 8.22 7.94 -10.68
CA ALA A 139 7.66 7.18 -11.79
C ALA A 139 7.48 5.73 -11.35
N SER A 140 6.48 5.05 -11.91
CA SER A 140 6.28 3.64 -11.66
C SER A 140 5.77 2.86 -12.86
N ASN A 141 6.23 1.62 -13.00
CA ASN A 141 5.64 0.63 -13.90
C ASN A 141 5.05 -0.49 -13.04
N LEU A 142 3.79 -0.84 -13.29
CA LEU A 142 3.13 -1.99 -12.69
C LEU A 142 3.16 -3.16 -13.67
N PHE A 143 3.80 -4.24 -13.26
CA PHE A 143 3.74 -5.52 -13.93
C PHE A 143 2.93 -6.52 -13.10
N VAL A 144 2.10 -7.30 -13.78
CA VAL A 144 1.38 -8.43 -13.19
C VAL A 144 1.66 -9.67 -14.03
N ASN A 145 2.15 -10.74 -13.38
CA ASN A 145 2.53 -12.00 -14.05
C ASN A 145 3.43 -11.76 -15.28
N GLY A 146 4.44 -10.89 -15.14
CA GLY A 146 5.38 -10.52 -16.20
C GLY A 146 4.85 -9.53 -17.25
N ARG A 147 3.57 -9.20 -17.27
CA ARG A 147 2.97 -8.27 -18.25
C ARG A 147 2.86 -6.86 -17.69
N LEU A 148 3.27 -5.86 -18.46
CA LEU A 148 3.08 -4.45 -18.11
C LEU A 148 1.58 -4.12 -18.16
N ILE A 149 1.01 -3.72 -17.02
CA ILE A 149 -0.42 -3.38 -16.90
C ILE A 149 -0.64 -1.88 -16.94
N ASN A 150 0.25 -1.11 -16.28
CA ASN A 150 0.19 0.34 -16.31
C ASN A 150 1.57 0.97 -16.09
N SER A 151 1.72 2.21 -16.54
CA SER A 151 2.90 3.05 -16.35
C SER A 151 2.45 4.45 -15.97
N GLU A 152 3.05 5.01 -14.93
CA GLU A 152 2.82 6.37 -14.47
C GLU A 152 4.16 7.12 -14.50
N GLY A 153 4.25 8.14 -15.37
CA GLY A 153 5.53 8.77 -15.72
C GLY A 153 6.41 7.88 -16.61
N GLN A 154 7.71 8.20 -16.65
CA GLN A 154 8.72 7.41 -17.34
C GLN A 154 9.77 6.94 -16.32
N VAL A 155 9.74 5.63 -16.03
CA VAL A 155 10.75 4.98 -15.19
C VAL A 155 12.04 4.84 -15.98
N ALA A 156 13.16 5.23 -15.36
CA ALA A 156 14.48 5.12 -15.97
C ALA A 156 15.56 4.86 -14.91
N ASP A 157 16.71 4.38 -15.37
CA ASP A 157 17.93 4.23 -14.57
C ASP A 157 18.81 5.50 -14.58
N HIS A 158 18.51 6.44 -15.48
CA HIS A 158 19.22 7.71 -15.61
C HIS A 158 18.26 8.91 -15.48
N PRO A 159 18.68 10.01 -14.84
CA PRO A 159 17.83 11.19 -14.62
C PRO A 159 17.33 11.84 -15.92
N GLU A 160 18.14 11.81 -16.98
CA GLU A 160 17.83 12.46 -18.26
C GLU A 160 16.70 11.74 -19.03
N GLN A 161 16.45 10.48 -18.68
CA GLN A 161 15.43 9.63 -19.29
C GLN A 161 14.19 9.47 -18.41
N HIS A 162 14.18 10.13 -17.26
CA HIS A 162 13.10 10.05 -16.30
C HIS A 162 12.08 11.17 -16.51
N THR A 163 10.81 10.85 -16.27
CA THR A 163 9.76 11.85 -16.14
C THR A 163 8.88 11.47 -14.98
N GLY A 164 8.88 12.27 -13.92
CA GLY A 164 8.04 12.03 -12.76
C GLY A 164 6.55 12.29 -13.04
N SER A 165 5.70 11.43 -12.51
CA SER A 165 4.28 11.66 -12.31
C SER A 165 3.79 11.03 -10.99
N PHE A 166 3.12 11.84 -10.16
CA PHE A 166 2.71 11.45 -8.81
C PHE A 166 1.22 11.11 -8.72
N SER A 167 0.66 10.53 -9.77
CA SER A 167 -0.79 10.22 -9.83
C SER A 167 -1.08 8.81 -9.30
N PRO A 168 -2.12 8.62 -8.47
CA PRO A 168 -2.61 7.30 -8.15
C PRO A 168 -3.36 6.71 -9.34
N TYR A 169 -3.32 5.39 -9.51
CA TYR A 169 -4.04 4.70 -10.57
C TYR A 169 -4.61 3.37 -10.10
N SER A 170 -5.60 2.87 -10.84
CA SER A 170 -6.16 1.54 -10.63
C SER A 170 -5.91 0.68 -11.85
N ALA A 171 -5.72 -0.60 -11.62
CA ALA A 171 -5.54 -1.61 -12.66
C ALA A 171 -6.45 -2.79 -12.38
N ALA A 172 -7.10 -3.30 -13.42
CA ALA A 172 -7.83 -4.56 -13.37
C ALA A 172 -7.13 -5.56 -14.29
N PHE A 173 -7.03 -6.82 -13.87
CA PHE A 173 -6.38 -7.86 -14.64
C PHE A 173 -6.98 -9.22 -14.34
N GLU A 174 -6.85 -10.12 -15.30
CA GLU A 174 -7.23 -11.51 -15.11
C GLU A 174 -6.06 -12.35 -14.59
N ALA A 175 -6.34 -13.24 -13.65
CA ALA A 175 -5.38 -14.25 -13.21
C ALA A 175 -6.09 -15.60 -13.02
N HIS A 176 -5.57 -16.62 -13.71
CA HIS A 176 -6.17 -17.95 -13.77
C HIS A 176 -5.36 -19.01 -12.99
N GLY A 177 -4.28 -18.60 -12.32
CA GLY A 177 -3.38 -19.46 -11.56
C GLY A 177 -3.65 -19.46 -10.05
N ASN A 178 -2.86 -20.23 -9.31
CA ASN A 178 -2.85 -20.24 -7.85
C ASN A 178 -1.96 -19.13 -7.24
N SER A 179 -1.37 -18.30 -8.08
CA SER A 179 -0.51 -17.20 -7.66
C SER A 179 -0.58 -16.02 -8.61
N ILE A 180 -0.41 -14.82 -8.06
CA ILE A 180 -0.31 -13.56 -8.77
C ILE A 180 1.01 -12.92 -8.39
N GLU A 181 1.87 -12.69 -9.37
CA GLU A 181 3.11 -11.94 -9.18
C GLU A 181 2.89 -10.48 -9.48
N ILE A 182 3.22 -9.62 -8.52
CA ILE A 182 3.24 -8.17 -8.66
C ILE A 182 4.68 -7.70 -8.67
N VAL A 183 5.08 -6.98 -9.72
CA VAL A 183 6.35 -6.26 -9.76
C VAL A 183 6.06 -4.78 -9.99
N ILE A 184 6.61 -3.94 -9.12
CA ILE A 184 6.58 -2.48 -9.28
C ILE A 184 8.01 -2.03 -9.55
N GLN A 185 8.26 -1.50 -10.74
CA GLN A 185 9.49 -0.75 -10.97
C GLN A 185 9.24 0.71 -10.57
N ALA A 186 10.21 1.33 -9.91
CA ALA A 186 10.13 2.74 -9.56
C ALA A 186 11.46 3.44 -9.79
N SER A 187 11.40 4.70 -10.20
CA SER A 187 12.54 5.61 -10.21
C SER A 187 12.13 6.96 -9.63
N ASN A 188 13.04 7.59 -8.91
CA ASN A 188 12.85 8.88 -8.26
C ASN A 188 14.11 9.71 -8.44
N PHE A 189 14.06 10.65 -9.39
CA PHE A 189 15.11 11.64 -9.58
C PHE A 189 14.63 13.07 -9.30
N ASP A 190 13.36 13.21 -8.88
CA ASP A 190 12.74 14.52 -8.62
C ASP A 190 12.68 14.85 -7.11
N PHE A 191 12.59 13.84 -6.23
CA PHE A 191 12.42 14.03 -4.78
C PHE A 191 13.46 13.28 -3.95
N PRO A 192 14.68 13.83 -3.78
CA PRO A 192 15.75 13.17 -3.01
C PRO A 192 15.42 12.90 -1.53
N ALA A 193 14.49 13.64 -0.93
CA ALA A 193 14.17 13.52 0.50
C ALA A 193 13.20 12.35 0.82
N ASN A 194 12.36 11.93 -0.13
CA ASN A 194 11.33 10.92 0.08
C ASN A 194 11.15 10.07 -1.16
N GLY A 195 11.07 8.75 -1.00
CA GLY A 195 10.78 7.85 -2.10
C GLY A 195 10.41 6.45 -1.67
N GLY A 196 10.04 5.63 -2.65
CA GLY A 196 9.48 4.31 -2.46
C GLY A 196 7.95 4.31 -2.31
N ILE A 197 7.40 3.16 -1.91
CA ILE A 197 5.95 2.93 -1.81
C ILE A 197 5.47 3.36 -0.43
N MET A 198 5.15 4.64 -0.28
CA MET A 198 4.85 5.27 1.02
C MET A 198 3.44 4.99 1.57
N LYS A 199 2.54 4.44 0.73
CA LYS A 199 1.16 4.10 1.10
C LYS A 199 0.85 2.68 0.62
N SER A 200 -0.04 1.98 1.32
CA SER A 200 -0.39 0.60 0.96
C SER A 200 -1.03 0.54 -0.43
N ILE A 201 -0.56 -0.39 -1.24
CA ILE A 201 -1.28 -0.87 -2.41
C ILE A 201 -2.48 -1.67 -1.92
N ILE A 202 -3.64 -1.47 -2.53
CA ILE A 202 -4.88 -2.16 -2.16
C ILE A 202 -5.21 -3.19 -3.23
N PHE A 203 -5.44 -4.43 -2.83
CA PHE A 203 -5.81 -5.55 -3.69
C PHE A 203 -7.26 -5.97 -3.42
N GLY A 204 -7.98 -6.36 -4.46
CA GLY A 204 -9.34 -6.88 -4.36
C GLY A 204 -9.71 -7.74 -5.56
N SER A 205 -10.91 -8.33 -5.53
CA SER A 205 -11.53 -9.10 -6.62
C SER A 205 -12.98 -8.72 -6.81
#